data_AF-A0A359E6J7-F1
#
_entry.id   AF-A0A359E6J7-F1
#
_cell.length_a   1.000
_cell.length_b   1.000
_cell.length_c   1.000
_cell.angle_alpha   90.00
_cell.angle_beta   90.00
_cell.angle_gamma   90.00
#
_symmetry.space_group_name_H-M   'P 1'
#
loop_
_entity.id
_entity.type
_entity.pdbx_description
1 polymer ?
#
loop_
_entity_poly.entity_id
_entity_poly.type
_entity_poly.pdbx_seq_one_letter_code
_entity_poly.pdbx_strand_id
1 'polypeptide(L)'
;GPSENSDNAAFVTLLGNDTLAVEQFEKTDSTLTARVILRSPEVQISTYLLHLDGTGGIERMVQTDHSPLNGFEDMGVTARSINRVGDSLEVEILRNEELISY
;
A
#
# COMPACT_ATOMS: atom_id res chain seq x y z
N GLY A 1 2.80 -35.30 -20.33
CA GLY A 1 1.87 -34.64 -19.39
C GLY A 1 1.59 -33.25 -19.93
N PRO A 2 0.44 -32.63 -19.64
CA PRO A 2 0.17 -31.29 -20.12
C PRO A 2 1.26 -30.38 -19.54
N SER A 3 1.91 -29.59 -20.41
CA SER A 3 2.82 -28.55 -19.99
C SER A 3 1.97 -27.46 -19.34
N GLU A 4 2.05 -27.32 -18.02
CA GLU A 4 1.54 -26.12 -17.35
C GLU A 4 2.36 -24.93 -17.85
N ASN A 5 1.73 -24.06 -18.65
CA ASN A 5 2.33 -22.80 -19.05
C ASN A 5 2.33 -21.90 -17.82
N SER A 6 3.47 -21.79 -17.14
CA SER A 6 3.68 -20.77 -16.12
C SER A 6 4.23 -19.51 -16.77
N ASP A 7 3.39 -18.48 -16.82
CA ASP A 7 3.82 -17.14 -17.23
C ASP A 7 4.49 -16.48 -16.01
N ASN A 8 5.79 -16.22 -16.15
CA ASN A 8 6.60 -15.59 -15.11
C ASN A 8 6.94 -14.16 -15.53
N ALA A 9 6.63 -13.20 -14.65
CA ALA A 9 6.99 -11.81 -14.84
C ALA A 9 7.63 -11.25 -13.56
N ALA A 10 8.61 -10.37 -13.73
CA ALA A 10 9.24 -9.64 -12.65
C ALA A 10 9.21 -8.14 -12.98
N PHE A 11 8.86 -7.33 -11.98
CA PHE A 11 8.93 -5.88 -12.06
C PHE A 11 9.90 -5.37 -10.99
N VAL A 12 10.85 -4.55 -11.42
CA VAL A 12 11.77 -3.86 -10.53
C VAL A 12 11.46 -2.38 -10.64
N THR A 13 11.02 -1.78 -9.53
CA THR A 13 10.72 -0.36 -9.49
C THR A 13 11.45 0.32 -8.35
N LEU A 14 11.94 1.52 -8.64
CA LEU A 14 12.45 2.45 -7.66
C LEU A 14 11.27 3.30 -7.17
N LEU A 15 10.92 3.17 -5.90
CA LEU A 15 9.95 4.04 -5.26
C LEU A 15 10.71 5.22 -4.61
N GLY A 16 10.90 6.29 -5.38
CA GLY A 16 11.79 7.38 -4.99
C GLY A 16 13.25 7.08 -5.39
N ASN A 17 14.23 7.53 -4.61
CA ASN A 17 15.65 7.32 -4.94
C ASN A 17 16.23 6.02 -4.39
N ASP A 18 15.64 5.43 -3.35
CA ASP A 18 16.34 4.40 -2.55
C ASP A 18 15.48 3.20 -2.12
N THR A 19 14.17 3.19 -2.42
CA THR A 19 13.31 2.04 -2.13
C THR A 19 13.27 1.10 -3.33
N LEU A 20 13.74 -0.12 -3.12
CA LEU A 20 13.66 -1.19 -4.11
C LEU A 20 12.49 -2.11 -3.77
N ALA A 21 11.52 -2.17 -4.69
CA ALA A 21 10.52 -3.22 -4.70
C ALA A 21 10.85 -4.19 -5.83
N VAL A 22 10.98 -5.47 -5.47
CA VAL A 22 11.03 -6.58 -6.43
C VAL A 22 9.77 -7.40 -6.24
N GLU A 23 8.95 -7.42 -7.28
CA GLU A 23 7.72 -8.19 -7.30
C GLU A 23 7.84 -9.27 -8.37
N GLN A 24 7.64 -10.52 -7.95
CA GLN A 24 7.50 -11.65 -8.84
C GLN A 24 6.04 -12.11 -8.83
N PHE A 25 5.47 -12.23 -10.02
CA PHE A 25 4.14 -12.78 -10.22
C PHE A 25 4.22 -14.14 -10.88
N GLU A 26 3.45 -15.07 -10.34
CA GLU A 26 3.22 -16.39 -10.90
C GLU A 26 1.72 -16.60 -10.99
N LYS A 27 1.22 -16.73 -12.22
CA LYS A 27 -0.20 -16.94 -12.50
C LYS A 27 -0.40 -18.33 -13.08
N THR A 28 -1.41 -19.05 -12.58
CA THR A 28 -1.93 -20.30 -13.14
C THR A 28 -3.39 -20.13 -13.54
N ASP A 29 -4.03 -21.20 -14.00
CA ASP A 29 -5.46 -21.20 -14.35
C ASP A 29 -6.39 -20.93 -13.14
N SER A 30 -5.90 -21.13 -11.90
CA SER A 30 -6.73 -21.01 -10.68
C SER A 30 -6.13 -20.16 -9.57
N THR A 31 -4.87 -19.73 -9.68
CA THR A 31 -4.17 -18.98 -8.63
C THR A 31 -3.33 -17.85 -9.20
N LEU A 32 -3.14 -16.80 -8.39
CA LEU A 32 -2.17 -15.74 -8.60
C LEU A 32 -1.32 -15.63 -7.33
N THR A 33 -0.03 -15.86 -7.45
CA THR A 33 0.92 -15.73 -6.34
C THR A 33 1.83 -14.54 -6.60
N ALA A 34 1.88 -13.60 -5.65
CA ALA A 34 2.82 -12.49 -5.65
C ALA A 34 3.87 -12.71 -4.55
N ARG A 35 5.15 -12.60 -4.90
CA ARG A 35 6.28 -12.62 -3.95
C ARG A 35 6.96 -11.26 -3.99
N VAL A 36 7.00 -10.58 -2.86
CA VAL A 36 7.47 -9.18 -2.76
C VAL A 36 8.64 -9.09 -1.79
N ILE A 37 9.75 -8.50 -2.25
CA ILE A 37 10.85 -8.05 -1.38
C ILE A 37 10.81 -6.52 -1.37
N LEU A 38 10.68 -5.96 -0.17
CA LEU A 38 10.72 -4.51 0.05
C LEU A 38 11.97 -4.18 0.88
N ARG A 39 12.84 -3.32 0.35
CA ARG A 39 13.94 -2.71 1.12
C ARG A 39 13.75 -1.20 1.12
N SER A 40 13.38 -0.65 2.28
CA SER A 40 13.41 0.79 2.55
C SER A 40 14.65 1.13 3.39
N PRO A 41 15.49 2.10 2.99
CA PRO A 41 16.62 2.58 3.80
C PRO A 41 16.18 3.51 4.93
N GLU A 42 14.95 4.02 4.89
CA GLU A 42 14.42 4.95 5.89
C GLU A 42 13.33 4.29 6.72
N VAL A 43 13.39 4.56 8.03
CA VAL A 43 12.34 4.18 8.97
C VAL A 43 11.12 5.03 8.63
N GLN A 44 10.00 4.39 8.29
CA GLN A 44 8.72 5.07 8.15
C GLN A 44 7.88 4.78 9.40
N ILE A 45 7.32 5.83 9.99
CA ILE A 45 6.47 5.73 11.18
C ILE A 45 5.10 6.26 10.78
N SER A 46 4.06 5.44 10.91
CA SER A 46 2.70 5.80 10.50
C SER A 46 1.67 5.33 11.52
N THR A 47 0.65 6.16 11.74
CA THR A 47 -0.57 5.80 12.48
C THR A 47 -1.69 5.52 11.51
N TYR A 48 -2.39 4.40 11.71
CA TYR A 48 -3.58 4.03 10.94
C TYR A 48 -4.81 4.12 11.84
N LEU A 49 -5.76 4.97 11.47
CA LEU A 49 -7.07 5.05 12.10
C LEU A 49 -8.10 4.36 11.22
N LEU A 50 -8.72 3.30 11.74
CA LEU A 50 -9.80 2.57 11.08
C LEU A 50 -11.14 2.96 11.69
N HIS A 51 -12.07 3.39 10.83
CA HIS A 51 -13.48 3.53 11.17
C HIS A 51 -14.19 2.28 10.69
N LEU A 52 -14.87 1.62 11.62
CA LEU A 52 -15.62 0.40 11.37
C LEU A 52 -17.11 0.68 11.31
N ASP A 53 -17.81 -0.04 10.44
CA ASP A 53 -19.27 -0.04 10.36
C ASP A 53 -19.90 -0.88 11.50
N GLY A 54 -21.23 -0.88 11.57
CA GLY A 54 -21.99 -1.64 12.58
C GLY A 54 -21.83 -3.17 12.50
N THR A 55 -21.19 -3.70 11.44
CA THR A 55 -20.87 -5.12 11.26
C THR A 55 -19.41 -5.44 11.58
N GLY A 56 -18.60 -4.42 11.89
CA GLY A 56 -17.15 -4.55 12.08
C GLY A 56 -16.35 -4.53 10.78
N GLY A 57 -16.99 -4.26 9.64
CA GLY A 57 -16.31 -4.01 8.37
C GLY A 57 -15.64 -2.64 8.35
N ILE A 58 -14.57 -2.47 7.58
CA ILE A 58 -13.89 -1.17 7.43
C ILE A 58 -14.74 -0.26 6.52
N GLU A 59 -15.11 0.90 7.05
CA GLU A 59 -15.79 1.97 6.31
C GLU A 59 -14.78 3.01 5.81
N ARG A 60 -13.78 3.34 6.64
CA ARG A 60 -12.73 4.30 6.31
C ARG A 60 -11.41 3.96 6.98
N MET A 61 -10.30 4.23 6.29
CA MET A 61 -8.95 4.23 6.84
C MET A 61 -8.28 5.58 6.61
N VAL A 62 -7.66 6.13 7.64
CA VAL A 62 -6.78 7.30 7.53
C VAL A 62 -5.38 6.91 7.95
N GLN A 63 -4.40 7.13 7.07
CA GLN A 63 -2.97 6.99 7.36
C GLN A 63 -2.39 8.38 7.65
N THR A 64 -1.71 8.49 8.77
CA THR A 64 -0.92 9.67 9.16
C THR A 64 0.54 9.26 9.24
N ASP A 65 1.40 9.95 8.50
CA ASP A 65 2.85 9.72 8.54
C ASP A 65 3.51 10.67 9.53
N HIS A 66 4.48 10.16 10.27
CA HIS A 66 5.22 10.87 11.30
C HIS A 66 6.70 10.99 10.93
N SER A 67 7.37 12.00 11.48
CA SER A 67 8.80 12.12 11.33
C SER A 67 9.52 10.97 12.05
N PRO A 68 10.47 10.28 11.39
CA PRO A 68 11.25 9.24 12.05
C PRO A 68 12.10 9.75 13.21
N LEU A 69 12.40 11.07 13.23
CA LEU A 69 13.15 11.72 14.31
C LEU A 69 12.30 11.94 15.57
N ASN A 70 10.99 12.10 15.42
CA ASN A 70 10.06 12.43 16.51
C ASN A 70 9.20 11.23 16.94
N GLY A 71 9.20 10.12 16.20
CA GLY A 71 8.39 8.97 16.55
C GLY A 71 6.90 9.27 16.43
N PHE A 72 6.15 9.07 17.51
CA PHE A 72 4.73 9.42 17.61
C PHE A 72 4.48 10.70 18.41
N GLU A 73 5.53 11.47 18.70
CA GLU A 73 5.41 12.71 19.50
C GLU A 73 4.99 13.93 18.66
N ASP A 74 5.01 13.81 17.32
CA ASP A 74 4.45 14.83 16.43
C ASP A 74 2.98 14.53 16.08
N MET A 75 2.30 15.55 15.53
CA MET A 75 0.91 15.41 15.07
C MET A 75 0.79 14.58 13.78
N GLY A 76 1.91 14.32 13.11
CA GLY A 76 1.98 13.74 11.78
C GLY A 76 1.29 14.56 10.69
N VAL A 77 1.33 14.03 9.47
CA VAL A 77 0.65 14.59 8.29
C VAL A 77 -0.22 13.49 7.68
N THR A 78 -1.48 13.80 7.39
CA THR A 78 -2.36 12.86 6.71
C THR A 78 -1.81 12.56 5.31
N ALA A 79 -1.33 11.34 5.11
CA ALA A 79 -0.72 10.89 3.87
C ALA A 79 -1.72 10.18 2.94
N ARG A 80 -2.73 9.53 3.53
CA ARG A 80 -3.75 8.80 2.76
C ARG A 80 -5.09 8.73 3.48
N SER A 81 -6.17 8.84 2.71
CA SER A 81 -7.51 8.44 3.13
C SER A 81 -8.04 7.38 2.16
N ILE A 82 -8.66 6.33 2.70
CA ILE A 82 -9.37 5.32 1.91
C ILE A 82 -10.80 5.28 2.43
N ASN A 83 -11.77 5.52 1.56
CA ASN A 83 -13.19 5.42 1.86
C ASN A 83 -13.80 4.26 1.08
N ARG A 84 -14.63 3.47 1.74
CA ARG A 84 -15.43 2.44 1.06
C ARG A 84 -16.69 3.07 0.48
N VAL A 85 -16.93 2.88 -0.81
CA VAL A 85 -18.12 3.36 -1.52
C VAL A 85 -18.77 2.17 -2.23
N GLY A 86 -19.74 1.55 -1.56
CA GLY A 86 -20.39 0.33 -2.05
C GLY A 86 -19.41 -0.86 -2.08
N ASP A 87 -19.15 -1.38 -3.28
CA ASP A 87 -18.15 -2.42 -3.56
C ASP A 87 -16.79 -1.85 -3.99
N SER A 88 -16.67 -0.52 -4.07
CA SER A 88 -15.49 0.20 -4.51
C SER A 88 -14.74 0.87 -3.37
N LEU A 89 -13.49 1.24 -3.60
CA LEU A 89 -12.65 2.02 -2.69
C LEU A 89 -12.26 3.32 -3.39
N GLU A 90 -12.53 4.45 -2.74
CA GLU A 90 -12.02 5.75 -3.14
C GLU A 90 -10.75 6.03 -2.34
N VAL A 91 -9.66 6.34 -3.05
CA VAL A 91 -8.33 6.52 -2.43
C VAL A 91 -7.83 7.93 -2.71
N GLU A 92 -7.61 8.67 -1.63
CA GLU A 92 -6.95 9.97 -1.66
C GLU A 92 -5.54 9.83 -1.10
N ILE A 93 -4.54 10.28 -1.86
CA ILE A 93 -3.13 10.27 -1.47
C ILE A 93 -2.62 11.71 -1.49
N LEU A 94 -2.04 12.15 -0.38
CA LEU A 94 -1.28 13.39 -0.33
C LEU A 94 0.20 13.07 -0.59
N ARG A 95 0.76 13.60 -1.67
CA ARG A 95 2.18 13.45 -2.01
C ARG A 95 2.77 14.81 -2.32
N ASN A 96 3.77 15.24 -1.55
CA ASN A 96 4.43 16.54 -1.74
C ASN A 96 3.43 17.72 -1.83
N GLU A 97 2.42 17.73 -0.95
CA GLU A 97 1.32 18.72 -0.93
C GLU A 97 0.33 18.65 -2.12
N GLU A 98 0.50 17.70 -3.04
CA GLU A 98 -0.45 17.43 -4.12
C GLU A 98 -1.43 16.32 -3.70
N LEU A 99 -2.73 16.58 -3.87
CA LEU A 99 -3.78 15.60 -3.66
C LEU A 99 -4.01 14.82 -4.95
N ILE A 100 -3.84 13.50 -4.89
CA ILE A 100 -4.13 12.58 -5.99
C ILE A 100 -5.29 11.69 -5.55
N SER A 101 -6.36 11.67 -6.36
CA SER A 101 -7.55 10.85 -6.13
C SER A 101 -7.64 9.74 -7.18
N TYR A 102 -7.97 8.53 -6.75
CA TYR A 102 -8.15 7.33 -7.59
C TYR A 102 -9.51 6.68 -7.36
#